data_AF-I2NG38-F1
#
_entry.id   AF-I2NG38-F1
#
_cell.length_a   1.000
_cell.length_b   1.000
_cell.length_c   1.000
_cell.angle_alpha   90.00
_cell.angle_beta   90.00
_cell.angle_gamma   90.00
#
_symmetry.space_group_name_H-M   'P 1'
#
loop_
_entity.id
_entity.type
_entity.pdbx_description
1 polymer ?
#
loop_
_entity_poly.entity_id
_entity_poly.type
_entity_poly.pdbx_seq_one_letter_code
_entity_poly.pdbx_strand_id
1 'polypeptide(L)'
;MKKFIKLALISLGTLSAIIFIPLIILMFSYDQHDDFYYKTPDEFLNSKSFSWYIDIFPKSSRNIFLRTFVETNGMIVIFEANKADEIPLSQLYPITSTGIDYLKDFNIPTSQKQPFLDNGKLYCYFYSNNSPYLVSKYYSNNPDLVHYMFTSLRPKEALELCPSNTVKTH
;
A
#
# COMPACT_ATOMS: atom_id res chain seq x y z
N MET A 1 24.06 37.99 39.35
CA MET A 1 23.72 36.55 39.35
C MET A 1 22.34 36.23 38.76
N LYS A 2 21.21 36.74 39.28
CA LYS A 2 19.86 36.37 38.80
C LYS A 2 19.63 36.58 37.28
N LYS A 3 20.12 37.68 36.70
CA LYS A 3 20.03 37.93 35.23
C LYS A 3 20.86 36.95 34.40
N PHE A 4 22.08 36.61 34.84
CA PHE A 4 22.95 35.65 34.15
C PHE A 4 22.39 34.22 34.20
N ILE A 5 21.88 33.79 35.35
CA ILE A 5 21.24 32.48 35.50
C ILE A 5 20.00 32.37 34.59
N LYS A 6 19.19 33.44 34.53
CA LYS A 6 18.01 33.50 33.66
C LYS A 6 18.40 33.43 32.17
N LEU A 7 19.48 34.10 31.79
CA LEU A 7 19.99 34.07 30.41
C LEU A 7 20.54 32.69 30.04
N ALA A 8 21.27 32.04 30.95
CA ALA A 8 21.82 30.70 30.77
C ALA A 8 20.73 29.62 30.65
N LEU A 9 19.64 29.74 31.43
CA LEU A 9 18.47 28.86 31.32
C LEU A 9 17.74 29.03 29.98
N ILE A 10 17.60 30.26 29.49
CA ILE A 10 17.00 30.53 28.18
C ILE A 10 17.87 29.95 27.06
N SER A 11 19.19 30.16 27.10
CA SER A 11 20.10 29.63 26.09
C SER A 11 20.16 28.10 26.10
N LEU A 12 20.07 27.47 27.27
CA LEU A 12 20.02 26.01 27.38
C LEU A 12 18.71 25.44 26.84
N GLY A 13 17.59 26.12 27.14
CA GLY A 13 16.28 25.77 26.60
C GLY A 13 16.23 25.86 25.08
N THR A 14 16.76 26.93 24.48
CA THR A 14 16.83 27.08 23.02
C THR A 14 17.75 26.05 22.38
N LEU A 15 18.92 25.76 22.95
CA LEU A 15 19.81 24.70 22.47
C LEU A 15 19.13 23.32 22.52
N SER A 16 18.40 23.02 23.60
CA SER A 16 17.65 21.76 23.72
C SER A 16 16.57 21.65 22.65
N ALA A 17 15.80 22.73 22.42
CA ALA A 17 14.74 22.73 21.42
C ALA A 17 15.30 22.53 20.00
N ILE A 18 16.44 23.15 19.67
CA ILE A 18 17.11 23.00 18.37
C ILE A 18 17.54 21.54 18.11
N ILE A 19 17.91 20.80 19.14
CA ILE A 19 18.34 19.40 19.01
C ILE A 19 17.14 18.44 19.00
N PHE A 20 16.17 18.63 19.90
CA PHE A 20 15.07 17.69 20.08
C PHE A 20 13.95 17.84 19.05
N ILE A 21 13.65 19.04 18.57
CA ILE A 21 12.60 19.26 17.55
C ILE A 21 12.89 18.48 16.25
N PRO A 22 14.09 18.55 15.64
CA PRO A 22 14.36 17.77 14.42
C PRO A 22 14.37 16.27 14.68
N LEU A 23 14.76 15.82 15.88
CA LEU A 23 14.71 14.41 16.29
C LEU A 23 13.26 13.90 16.38
N ILE A 24 12.37 14.72 16.95
CA ILE A 24 10.93 14.44 17.01
C ILE A 24 10.33 14.40 15.60
N ILE A 25 10.67 15.37 14.74
CA ILE A 25 10.22 15.38 13.34
C ILE A 25 10.70 14.11 12.62
N LEU A 26 11.95 13.69 12.82
CA LEU A 26 12.50 12.45 12.25
C LEU A 26 11.75 11.20 12.73
N MET A 27 11.36 11.13 14.00
CA MET A 27 10.60 10.00 14.53
C MET A 27 9.18 9.92 13.96
N PHE A 28 8.55 11.07 13.65
CA PHE A 28 7.23 11.13 13.03
C PHE A 28 7.25 11.13 11.50
N SER A 29 8.40 11.35 10.86
CA SER A 29 8.54 11.32 9.40
C SER A 29 8.84 9.93 8.84
N TYR A 30 9.12 8.94 9.70
CA TYR A 30 9.30 7.58 9.24
C TYR A 30 7.93 6.94 9.04
N ASP A 31 7.52 6.77 7.78
CA ASP A 31 6.35 5.95 7.41
C ASP A 31 6.49 4.59 8.12
N GLN A 32 5.76 4.39 9.22
CA GLN A 32 5.79 3.12 9.93
C GLN A 32 5.01 2.10 9.11
N HIS A 33 5.77 1.22 8.48
CA HIS A 33 5.26 0.12 7.70
C HIS A 33 5.92 -1.18 8.12
N ASP A 34 5.16 -2.25 8.05
CA ASP A 34 5.64 -3.60 8.25
C ASP A 34 5.54 -4.38 6.94
N ASP A 35 6.63 -5.05 6.59
CA ASP A 35 6.73 -5.92 5.43
C ASP A 35 6.66 -7.39 5.84
N PHE A 36 5.82 -8.15 5.15
CA PHE A 36 5.64 -9.57 5.34
C PHE A 36 5.74 -10.33 4.02
N TYR A 37 6.20 -11.57 4.12
CA TYR A 37 6.38 -12.45 2.97
C TYR A 37 5.81 -13.83 3.30
N TYR A 38 4.99 -14.35 2.39
CA TYR A 38 4.35 -15.66 2.53
C TYR A 38 4.45 -16.42 1.22
N LYS A 39 4.65 -17.74 1.31
CA LYS A 39 4.72 -18.59 0.13
C LYS A 39 3.35 -18.90 -0.44
N THR A 40 2.33 -19.03 0.42
CA THR A 40 0.98 -19.45 0.04
C THR A 40 -0.10 -18.66 0.80
N PRO A 41 -1.35 -18.64 0.31
CA PRO A 41 -2.49 -18.11 1.04
C PRO A 41 -2.67 -18.77 2.40
N ASP A 42 -2.49 -20.09 2.51
CA ASP A 42 -2.63 -20.79 3.79
C ASP A 42 -1.64 -20.29 4.84
N GLU A 43 -0.40 -20.00 4.44
CA GLU A 43 0.61 -19.43 5.34
C GLU A 43 0.20 -18.02 5.80
N PHE A 44 -0.31 -17.20 4.87
CA PHE A 44 -0.84 -15.88 5.16
C PHE A 44 -2.02 -15.94 6.16
N LEU A 45 -2.99 -16.81 5.90
CA LEU A 45 -4.22 -16.97 6.71
C LEU A 45 -3.93 -17.41 8.14
N ASN A 46 -2.81 -18.12 8.36
CA ASN A 46 -2.36 -18.56 9.68
C ASN A 46 -1.31 -17.63 10.32
N SER A 47 -1.15 -16.42 9.78
CA SER A 47 -0.17 -15.44 10.26
C SER A 47 -0.79 -14.33 11.11
N LYS A 48 0.05 -13.55 11.79
CA LYS A 48 -0.39 -12.33 12.51
C LYS A 48 -1.00 -11.28 11.58
N SER A 49 -0.60 -11.26 10.32
CA SER A 49 -1.06 -10.28 9.34
C SER A 49 -2.42 -10.63 8.74
N PHE A 50 -3.01 -11.78 9.12
CA PHE A 50 -4.37 -12.17 8.74
C PHE A 50 -5.43 -11.13 9.12
N SER A 51 -5.19 -10.28 10.12
CA SER A 51 -6.10 -9.16 10.44
C SER A 51 -6.30 -8.18 9.27
N TRP A 52 -5.37 -8.17 8.32
CA TRP A 52 -5.42 -7.37 7.08
C TRP A 52 -5.98 -8.14 5.89
N TYR A 53 -6.48 -9.36 6.11
CA TYR A 53 -6.96 -10.21 5.05
C TYR A 53 -8.18 -9.61 4.34
N ILE A 54 -8.13 -9.68 3.02
CA ILE A 54 -9.26 -9.52 2.12
C ILE A 54 -9.30 -10.76 1.23
N ASP A 55 -10.51 -11.27 0.96
CA ASP A 55 -10.68 -12.47 0.14
C ASP A 55 -10.46 -12.16 -1.35
N ILE A 56 -9.19 -11.96 -1.70
CA ILE A 56 -8.71 -11.61 -3.03
C ILE A 56 -7.70 -12.61 -3.58
N PHE A 57 -7.31 -13.62 -2.81
CA PHE A 57 -6.30 -14.58 -3.23
C PHE A 57 -6.94 -15.73 -4.01
N PRO A 58 -6.68 -15.85 -5.34
CA PRO A 58 -6.79 -17.12 -6.01
C PRO A 58 -6.17 -18.27 -5.23
N LYS A 59 -6.71 -19.46 -5.41
CA LYS A 59 -6.18 -20.67 -4.75
C LYS A 59 -4.72 -20.95 -5.09
N SER A 60 -4.30 -20.65 -6.33
CA SER A 60 -2.91 -20.83 -6.78
C SER A 60 -2.00 -19.63 -6.51
N SER A 61 -2.47 -18.65 -5.74
CA SER A 61 -1.65 -17.52 -5.31
C SER A 61 -0.39 -18.00 -4.59
N ARG A 62 0.70 -17.26 -4.79
CA ARG A 62 1.99 -17.54 -4.16
C ARG A 62 2.90 -16.32 -4.21
N ASN A 63 4.04 -16.42 -3.54
CA ASN A 63 5.05 -15.35 -3.45
C ASN A 63 4.39 -14.02 -3.02
N ILE A 64 3.61 -14.09 -1.95
CA ILE A 64 2.81 -12.99 -1.45
C ILE A 64 3.71 -12.06 -0.65
N PHE A 65 3.86 -10.84 -1.14
CA PHE A 65 4.41 -9.72 -0.41
C PHE A 65 3.27 -8.87 0.14
N LEU A 66 3.31 -8.53 1.42
CA LEU A 66 2.36 -7.63 2.06
C LEU A 66 3.12 -6.51 2.75
N ARG A 67 2.80 -5.25 2.42
CA ARG A 67 3.16 -4.07 3.21
C ARG A 67 1.91 -3.52 3.87
N THR A 68 1.97 -3.29 5.17
CA THR A 68 0.89 -2.64 5.94
C THR A 68 1.36 -1.31 6.48
N PHE A 69 0.48 -0.32 6.52
CA PHE A 69 0.76 1.02 7.01
C PHE A 69 -0.02 1.25 8.31
N VAL A 70 0.70 1.31 9.43
CA VAL A 70 0.10 1.35 10.78
C VAL A 70 -0.81 2.55 10.97
N GLU A 71 -0.41 3.72 10.44
CA GLU A 71 -1.13 4.97 10.66
C GLU A 71 -2.39 5.10 9.80
N THR A 72 -2.38 4.53 8.60
CA THR A 72 -3.43 4.77 7.60
C THR A 72 -4.39 3.59 7.47
N ASN A 73 -4.11 2.49 8.17
CA ASN A 73 -4.76 1.19 7.97
C ASN A 73 -4.82 0.77 6.49
N GLY A 74 -3.80 1.18 5.73
CA GLY A 74 -3.65 0.83 4.33
C GLY A 74 -2.79 -0.42 4.18
N MET A 75 -2.98 -1.11 3.06
CA MET A 75 -2.14 -2.22 2.64
C MET A 75 -1.77 -2.14 1.17
N ILE A 76 -0.59 -2.64 0.84
CA ILE A 76 -0.17 -3.04 -0.50
C ILE A 76 0.10 -4.54 -0.43
N VAL A 77 -0.54 -5.31 -1.30
CA VAL A 77 -0.27 -6.75 -1.43
C VAL A 77 0.06 -7.08 -2.87
N ILE A 78 1.15 -7.82 -3.06
CA ILE A 78 1.66 -8.24 -4.36
C ILE A 78 1.74 -9.76 -4.33
N PHE A 79 1.25 -10.39 -5.38
CA PHE A 79 1.32 -11.84 -5.51
C PHE A 79 1.23 -12.26 -6.97
N GLU A 80 1.62 -13.50 -7.24
CA GLU A 80 1.37 -14.15 -8.52
C GLU A 80 0.38 -15.30 -8.34
N ALA A 81 -0.39 -15.59 -9.38
CA ALA A 81 -1.30 -16.72 -9.44
C ALA A 81 -1.20 -17.41 -10.80
N ASN A 82 -1.72 -18.63 -10.89
CA ASN A 82 -1.88 -19.27 -12.19
C ASN A 82 -2.99 -18.57 -12.96
N LYS A 83 -2.79 -18.40 -14.27
CA LYS A 83 -3.76 -17.78 -15.18
C LYS A 83 -5.09 -18.55 -15.21
N ALA A 84 -5.07 -19.86 -14.98
CA ALA A 84 -6.28 -20.68 -14.89
C ALA A 84 -7.19 -20.32 -13.71
N ASP A 85 -6.63 -19.73 -12.64
CA ASP A 85 -7.37 -19.32 -11.44
C ASP A 85 -7.42 -17.79 -11.33
N GLU A 86 -7.31 -17.06 -12.45
CA GLU A 86 -7.26 -15.61 -12.41
C GLU A 86 -8.55 -14.98 -11.86
N ILE A 87 -8.42 -13.81 -11.24
CA ILE A 87 -9.57 -13.04 -10.78
C ILE A 87 -10.42 -12.66 -12.00
N PRO A 88 -11.73 -12.97 -12.02
CA PRO A 88 -12.58 -12.68 -13.16
C PRO A 88 -12.58 -11.19 -13.51
N LEU A 89 -12.42 -10.87 -14.80
CA LEU A 89 -12.43 -9.48 -15.27
C LEU A 89 -13.73 -8.73 -14.92
N SER A 90 -14.85 -9.44 -14.73
CA SER A 90 -16.11 -8.84 -14.28
C SER A 90 -16.02 -8.22 -12.88
N GLN A 91 -15.01 -8.57 -12.09
CA GLN A 91 -14.75 -7.99 -10.77
C GLN A 91 -13.73 -6.83 -10.81
N LEU A 92 -13.11 -6.59 -11.97
CA LEU A 92 -12.06 -5.59 -12.16
C LEU A 92 -12.55 -4.48 -13.08
N TYR A 93 -12.73 -3.29 -12.52
CA TYR A 93 -13.21 -2.12 -13.25
C TYR A 93 -12.04 -1.38 -13.87
N PRO A 94 -11.87 -1.37 -15.20
CA PRO A 94 -10.70 -0.73 -15.82
C PRO A 94 -10.68 0.77 -15.55
N ILE A 95 -9.48 1.32 -15.30
CA ILE A 95 -9.28 2.76 -15.10
C ILE A 95 -8.26 3.32 -16.10
N THR A 96 -8.23 4.65 -16.22
CA THR A 96 -7.32 5.36 -17.14
C THR A 96 -5.92 5.50 -16.55
N SER A 97 -5.00 6.06 -17.33
CA SER A 97 -3.56 6.15 -17.00
C SER A 97 -3.21 6.98 -15.77
N THR A 98 -4.13 7.77 -15.20
CA THR A 98 -3.89 8.58 -13.99
C THR A 98 -3.52 7.73 -12.78
N GLY A 99 -3.95 6.47 -12.72
CA GLY A 99 -3.55 5.56 -11.66
C GLY A 99 -2.06 5.18 -11.66
N ILE A 100 -1.33 5.34 -12.77
CA ILE A 100 0.11 5.00 -12.82
C ILE A 100 0.92 5.91 -11.90
N ASP A 101 0.53 7.18 -11.79
CA ASP A 101 1.24 8.13 -10.94
C ASP A 101 1.12 7.75 -9.46
N TYR A 102 -0.05 7.24 -9.05
CA TYR A 102 -0.23 6.64 -7.72
C TYR A 102 0.74 5.46 -7.47
N LEU A 103 0.95 4.58 -8.45
CA LEU A 103 1.90 3.47 -8.29
C LEU A 103 3.35 3.94 -8.14
N LYS A 104 3.75 5.01 -8.83
CA LYS A 104 5.13 5.53 -8.77
C LYS A 104 5.47 6.01 -7.36
N ASP A 105 4.51 6.65 -6.71
CA ASP A 105 4.64 7.28 -5.41
C ASP A 105 4.57 6.28 -4.24
N PHE A 106 4.18 5.02 -4.51
CA PHE A 106 4.21 4.00 -3.47
C PHE A 106 5.63 3.77 -2.97
N ASN A 107 5.77 3.97 -1.66
CA ASN A 107 6.92 3.60 -0.88
C ASN A 107 6.92 2.06 -0.75
N ILE A 108 7.43 1.36 -1.77
CA ILE A 108 7.76 -0.07 -1.80
C ILE A 108 9.04 -0.27 -2.62
N PRO A 109 9.78 -1.39 -2.44
CA PRO A 109 11.01 -1.64 -3.19
C PRO A 109 10.81 -1.54 -4.71
N THR A 110 11.77 -0.94 -5.41
CA THR A 110 11.72 -0.78 -6.87
C THR A 110 11.52 -2.10 -7.60
N SER A 111 12.16 -3.18 -7.12
CA SER A 111 12.02 -4.54 -7.66
C SER A 111 10.58 -5.06 -7.64
N GLN A 112 9.77 -4.63 -6.68
CA GLN A 112 8.38 -5.04 -6.53
C GLN A 112 7.45 -4.19 -7.41
N LYS A 113 7.76 -2.90 -7.64
CA LYS A 113 6.87 -1.99 -8.39
C LYS A 113 7.17 -1.87 -9.87
N GLN A 114 8.44 -1.95 -10.27
CA GLN A 114 8.85 -1.67 -11.65
C GLN A 114 8.13 -2.54 -12.70
N PRO A 115 7.94 -3.86 -12.49
CA PRO A 115 7.22 -4.69 -13.45
C PRO A 115 5.79 -4.22 -13.72
N PHE A 116 5.12 -3.69 -12.69
CA PHE A 116 3.77 -3.14 -12.78
C PHE A 116 3.73 -1.77 -13.45
N LEU A 117 4.78 -0.95 -13.29
CA LEU A 117 4.88 0.32 -14.02
C LEU A 117 5.11 0.11 -15.51
N ASP A 118 5.89 -0.91 -15.87
CA ASP A 118 6.25 -1.18 -17.26
C ASP A 118 5.16 -1.92 -18.03
N ASN A 119 4.46 -2.87 -17.38
CA ASN A 119 3.55 -3.81 -18.06
C ASN A 119 2.12 -3.82 -17.49
N GLY A 120 1.89 -3.12 -16.38
CA GLY A 120 0.64 -3.16 -15.63
C GLY A 120 -0.53 -2.54 -16.38
N LYS A 121 -1.67 -3.22 -16.32
CA LYS A 121 -2.98 -2.63 -16.59
C LYS A 121 -3.65 -2.34 -15.27
N LEU A 122 -4.30 -1.18 -15.18
CA LEU A 122 -4.90 -0.69 -13.95
C LEU A 122 -6.41 -0.91 -13.93
N TYR A 123 -6.88 -1.29 -12.75
CA TYR A 123 -8.28 -1.52 -12.45
C TYR A 123 -8.59 -1.02 -11.05
N CYS A 124 -9.87 -0.77 -10.78
CA CYS A 124 -10.40 -0.74 -9.43
C CYS A 124 -11.05 -2.09 -9.09
N TYR A 125 -10.91 -2.49 -7.83
CA TYR A 125 -11.59 -3.63 -7.24
C TYR A 125 -12.29 -3.17 -5.96
N PHE A 126 -13.50 -3.67 -5.71
CA PHE A 126 -14.31 -3.29 -4.56
C PHE A 126 -14.60 -4.52 -3.70
N TYR A 127 -13.88 -4.67 -2.60
CA TYR A 127 -14.13 -5.76 -1.67
C TYR A 127 -15.40 -5.50 -0.88
N SER A 128 -16.31 -6.48 -0.88
CA SER A 128 -17.60 -6.42 -0.19
C SER A 128 -18.40 -5.12 -0.44
N ASN A 129 -18.20 -4.52 -1.61
CA ASN A 129 -18.79 -3.23 -2.05
C ASN A 129 -18.46 -2.00 -1.20
N ASN A 130 -17.47 -2.06 -0.30
CA ASN A 130 -17.16 -0.95 0.62
C ASN A 130 -15.69 -0.51 0.60
N SER A 131 -14.74 -1.43 0.36
CA SER A 131 -13.32 -1.11 0.39
C SER A 131 -12.75 -1.06 -1.03
N PRO A 132 -12.40 0.15 -1.54
CA PRO A 132 -11.84 0.29 -2.88
C PRO A 132 -10.35 -0.02 -2.88
N TYR A 133 -9.90 -0.72 -3.92
CA TYR A 133 -8.50 -1.05 -4.17
C TYR A 133 -8.11 -0.66 -5.58
N LEU A 134 -6.93 -0.07 -5.71
CA LEU A 134 -6.23 0.02 -6.99
C LEU A 134 -5.56 -1.31 -7.25
N VAL A 135 -5.82 -1.88 -8.42
CA VAL A 135 -5.26 -3.15 -8.85
C VAL A 135 -4.43 -2.93 -10.09
N SER A 136 -3.13 -3.24 -10.01
CA SER A 136 -2.29 -3.39 -11.19
C SER A 136 -2.11 -4.86 -11.51
N LYS A 137 -2.42 -5.24 -12.76
CA LYS A 137 -2.36 -6.62 -13.26
C LYS A 137 -1.50 -6.67 -14.51
N TYR A 138 -0.56 -7.62 -14.57
CA TYR A 138 0.16 -7.92 -15.82
C TYR A 138 0.40 -9.42 -15.98
N TYR A 139 0.66 -9.83 -17.22
CA TYR A 139 1.11 -11.19 -17.56
C TYR A 139 2.63 -11.16 -17.71
N SER A 140 3.34 -12.03 -17.02
CA SER A 140 4.80 -12.10 -17.15
C SER A 140 5.19 -12.89 -18.40
N ASN A 141 6.49 -13.04 -18.63
CA ASN A 141 7.02 -13.87 -19.71
C ASN A 141 6.67 -15.37 -19.53
N ASN A 142 6.31 -15.79 -18.32
CA ASN A 142 5.77 -17.13 -18.10
C ASN A 142 4.27 -17.12 -18.47
N PRO A 143 3.85 -17.84 -19.52
CA PRO A 143 2.49 -17.77 -20.05
C PRO A 143 1.43 -18.28 -19.07
N ASP A 144 1.83 -19.04 -18.08
CA ASP A 144 0.93 -19.63 -17.08
C ASP A 144 0.66 -18.68 -15.91
N LEU A 145 1.38 -17.55 -15.82
CA LEU A 145 1.36 -16.69 -14.63
C LEU A 145 0.74 -15.32 -14.90
N VAL A 146 0.06 -14.85 -13.86
CA VAL A 146 -0.47 -13.50 -13.78
C VAL A 146 -0.04 -12.88 -12.46
N HIS A 147 0.35 -11.62 -12.51
CA HIS A 147 0.86 -10.84 -11.40
C HIS A 147 -0.16 -9.79 -11.01
N TYR A 148 -0.36 -9.63 -9.70
CA TYR A 148 -1.29 -8.68 -9.12
C TYR A 148 -0.59 -7.82 -8.07
N MET A 149 -0.94 -6.55 -8.06
CA MET A 149 -0.68 -5.61 -6.97
C MET A 149 -2.00 -4.98 -6.58
N PHE A 150 -2.44 -5.19 -5.35
CA PHE A 150 -3.61 -4.53 -4.77
C PHE A 150 -3.13 -3.50 -3.76
N THR A 151 -3.63 -2.27 -3.90
CA THR A 151 -3.34 -1.18 -2.98
C THR A 151 -4.64 -0.58 -2.47
N SER A 152 -4.75 -0.41 -1.15
CA SER A 152 -5.91 0.23 -0.53
C SER A 152 -6.03 1.67 -1.02
N LEU A 153 -7.24 2.06 -1.45
CA LEU A 153 -7.54 3.44 -1.80
C LEU A 153 -8.32 4.11 -0.67
N ARG A 154 -7.96 5.35 -0.36
CA ARG A 154 -8.80 6.21 0.46
C ARG A 154 -10.05 6.59 -0.31
N PRO A 155 -11.17 6.92 0.35
CA PRO A 155 -12.41 7.29 -0.33
C PRO A 155 -12.26 8.41 -1.37
N LYS A 156 -11.42 9.41 -1.08
CA LYS A 156 -11.13 10.52 -2.02
C LYS A 156 -10.39 10.03 -3.28
N GLU A 157 -9.42 9.16 -3.10
CA GLU A 157 -8.61 8.59 -4.20
C GLU A 157 -9.48 7.67 -5.05
N ALA A 158 -10.37 6.89 -4.42
CA ALA A 158 -11.33 6.04 -5.12
C ALA A 158 -12.32 6.86 -5.96
N LEU A 159 -12.80 8.00 -5.46
CA LEU A 159 -13.66 8.92 -6.22
C LEU A 159 -12.95 9.53 -7.44
N GLU A 160 -11.64 9.72 -7.36
CA GLU A 160 -10.83 10.27 -8.46
C GLU A 160 -10.48 9.20 -9.50
N LEU A 161 -10.11 8.01 -9.06
CA LEU A 161 -9.56 6.96 -9.91
C LEU A 161 -10.60 5.99 -10.44
N CYS A 162 -11.59 5.63 -9.63
CA CYS A 162 -12.54 4.58 -9.97
C CYS A 162 -13.77 5.12 -10.70
N PRO A 163 -14.43 4.31 -11.55
CA PRO A 163 -15.66 4.71 -12.21
C PRO A 163 -16.73 5.19 -11.21
N SER A 164 -17.38 6.32 -11.49
CA SER A 164 -18.32 6.94 -10.55
C SER A 164 -19.55 6.09 -10.21
N ASN A 165 -19.89 5.10 -11.05
CA ASN A 165 -20.98 4.17 -10.82
C ASN A 165 -20.63 3.02 -9.84
N THR A 166 -19.37 2.91 -9.39
CA THR A 166 -18.93 1.85 -8.47
C THR A 166 -18.63 2.35 -7.06
N VAL A 167 -18.41 3.66 -6.87
CA VAL A 167 -18.15 4.25 -5.55
C VAL A 167 -19.47 4.70 -4.91
N LYS A 168 -19.92 4.02 -3.85
CA LYS A 168 -21.05 4.49 -3.04
C LYS A 168 -20.57 5.60 -2.11
N THR A 169 -20.98 6.84 -2.36
CA THR A 169 -20.85 7.92 -1.37
C THR A 169 -21.87 7.69 -0.27
N HIS A 170 -21.37 7.38 0.94
CA HIS A 170 -22.17 7.36 2.16
C HIS A 170 -22.28 8.77 2.73
#